data_AF-A0A0C2CT07-F1
#
_entry.id   AF-A0A0C2CT07-F1
#
_cell.length_a   1.000
_cell.length_b   1.000
_cell.length_c   1.000
_cell.angle_alpha   90.00
_cell.angle_beta   90.00
_cell.angle_gamma   90.00
#
_symmetry.space_group_name_H-M   'P 1'
#
loop_
_entity.id
_entity.type
_entity.pdbx_description
1 polymer ?
#
loop_
_entity_poly.entity_id
_entity_poly.type
_entity_poly.pdbx_seq_one_letter_code
_entity_poly.pdbx_strand_id
1 'polypeptide(L)'
;MREHKVFPPDTNLQDTLDLYFQLCSIETNCDTLAVMAATLANGGVNPMNGERVINNRACRDTLSLMYSCGMYDWSGQFAFRVGLPAKSGVAGDMIMVIPNVMGIAIYSPRLDTLGNTCRGLKFAEALIEKFNFHNYDSLVYSDCQKMDPRKAVAEIDQDNTSRFMYAAKNGDISAMKR
;
A
#
# COMPACT_ATOMS: atom_id res chain seq x y z
N MET A 1 20.71 20.50 -12.53
CA MET A 1 21.32 19.54 -11.57
C MET A 1 22.85 19.56 -11.60
N ARG A 2 23.51 19.40 -12.76
CA ARG A 2 24.99 19.46 -12.87
C ARG A 2 25.58 20.78 -12.39
N GLU A 3 25.06 21.91 -12.88
CA GLU A 3 25.55 23.25 -12.50
C GLU A 3 25.40 23.56 -11.00
N HIS A 4 24.39 22.96 -10.38
CA HIS A 4 24.12 23.09 -8.95
C HIS A 4 24.82 22.00 -8.09
N LYS A 5 25.73 21.21 -8.67
CA LYS A 5 26.55 20.20 -7.98
C LYS A 5 25.73 19.21 -7.13
N VAL A 6 24.59 18.77 -7.66
CA VAL A 6 23.69 17.82 -6.96
C VAL A 6 24.20 16.38 -7.04
N PHE A 7 25.05 16.06 -8.03
CA PHE A 7 25.64 14.73 -8.19
C PHE A 7 26.92 14.56 -7.36
N PRO A 8 27.26 13.32 -6.95
CA PRO A 8 28.56 13.02 -6.34
C PRO A 8 29.74 13.48 -7.22
N PRO A 9 30.92 13.70 -6.61
CA PRO A 9 32.13 14.01 -7.39
C PRO A 9 32.42 12.89 -8.41
N ASP A 10 33.04 13.25 -9.53
CA ASP A 10 33.45 12.35 -10.61
C ASP A 10 32.30 11.59 -11.34
N THR A 11 31.06 12.09 -11.24
CA THR A 11 29.92 11.51 -11.96
C THR A 11 29.93 11.87 -13.45
N ASN A 12 29.93 10.86 -14.33
CA ASN A 12 29.63 11.06 -15.75
C ASN A 12 28.11 11.21 -15.95
N LEU A 13 27.70 12.39 -16.42
CA LEU A 13 26.28 12.71 -16.62
C LEU A 13 25.61 11.85 -17.70
N GLN A 14 26.32 11.58 -18.81
CA GLN A 14 25.73 10.85 -19.93
C GLN A 14 25.39 9.41 -19.50
N ASP A 15 26.37 8.72 -18.90
CA ASP A 15 26.20 7.36 -18.40
C ASP A 15 25.09 7.27 -17.34
N THR A 16 24.97 8.29 -16.47
CA THR A 16 23.93 8.35 -15.44
C THR A 16 22.53 8.50 -16.06
N LEU A 17 22.39 9.32 -17.10
CA LEU A 17 21.11 9.49 -17.81
C LEU A 17 20.78 8.24 -18.63
N ASP A 18 21.76 7.62 -19.28
CA ASP A 18 21.56 6.38 -20.03
C ASP A 18 21.11 5.25 -19.10
N LEU A 19 21.70 5.13 -17.90
CA LEU A 19 21.24 4.19 -16.87
C LEU A 19 19.81 4.52 -16.41
N TYR A 20 19.48 5.79 -16.20
CA TYR A 20 18.12 6.20 -15.84
C TYR A 20 17.10 5.77 -16.89
N PHE A 21 17.38 5.98 -18.18
CA PHE A 21 16.49 5.57 -19.26
C PHE A 21 16.35 4.05 -19.36
N GLN A 22 17.43 3.31 -19.15
CA GLN A 22 17.39 1.85 -19.09
C GLN A 22 16.49 1.36 -17.95
N LEU A 23 16.63 1.92 -16.74
CA LEU A 23 15.81 1.55 -15.58
C LEU A 23 14.31 1.88 -15.81
N CYS A 24 14.02 3.02 -16.45
CA CYS A 24 12.64 3.41 -16.79
C CYS A 24 12.02 2.60 -17.94
N SER A 25 12.82 1.81 -18.67
CA SER A 25 12.37 0.99 -19.79
C SER A 25 12.30 -0.51 -19.45
N ILE A 26 12.41 -0.88 -18.17
CA ILE A 26 12.26 -2.27 -17.73
C ILE A 26 10.82 -2.74 -17.97
N GLU A 27 10.70 -3.91 -18.57
CA GLU A 27 9.43 -4.58 -18.79
C GLU A 27 9.14 -5.60 -17.68
N THR A 28 7.87 -5.73 -17.32
CA THR A 28 7.41 -6.66 -16.29
C THR A 28 5.91 -6.94 -16.49
N ASN A 29 5.34 -7.82 -15.65
CA ASN A 29 3.92 -8.14 -15.63
C ASN A 29 3.32 -7.89 -14.23
N CYS A 30 1.99 -7.90 -14.14
CA CYS A 30 1.28 -7.65 -12.89
C CYS A 30 1.67 -8.63 -11.78
N ASP A 31 1.89 -9.91 -12.11
CA ASP A 31 2.23 -10.93 -11.11
C ASP A 31 3.58 -10.62 -10.45
N THR A 32 4.58 -10.27 -11.27
CA THR A 32 5.92 -9.91 -10.80
C THR A 32 5.91 -8.62 -10.00
N LEU A 33 5.18 -7.60 -10.48
CA LEU A 33 5.00 -6.34 -9.75
C LEU A 33 4.29 -6.54 -8.41
N ALA A 34 3.30 -7.43 -8.35
CA ALA A 34 2.60 -7.75 -7.11
C ALA A 34 3.55 -8.39 -6.09
N VAL A 35 4.43 -9.30 -6.52
CA VAL A 35 5.48 -9.89 -5.67
C VAL A 35 6.47 -8.82 -5.20
N MET A 36 6.88 -7.89 -6.06
CA MET A 36 7.74 -6.76 -5.67
C MET A 36 7.06 -5.87 -4.62
N ALA A 37 5.80 -5.50 -4.83
CA ALA A 37 5.01 -4.74 -3.85
C ALA A 37 4.84 -5.51 -2.53
N ALA A 38 4.60 -6.82 -2.59
CA ALA A 38 4.45 -7.67 -1.42
C ALA A 38 5.77 -7.86 -0.66
N THR A 39 6.91 -7.83 -1.37
CA THR A 39 8.25 -7.81 -0.76
C THR A 39 8.44 -6.55 0.10
N LEU A 40 7.96 -5.39 -0.38
CA LEU A 40 7.93 -4.16 0.43
C LEU A 40 6.96 -4.28 1.62
N ALA A 41 5.77 -4.84 1.39
CA ALA A 41 4.79 -5.09 2.47
C ALA A 41 5.37 -5.98 3.58
N ASN A 42 6.23 -6.93 3.22
CA ASN A 42 6.85 -7.90 4.11
C ASN A 42 8.24 -7.47 4.62
N GLY A 43 8.48 -6.14 4.72
CA GLY A 43 9.70 -5.60 5.34
C GLY A 43 10.99 -5.90 4.58
N GLY A 44 10.90 -6.12 3.27
CA GLY A 44 12.04 -6.38 2.38
C GLY A 44 12.37 -7.86 2.19
N VAL A 45 11.53 -8.77 2.71
CA VAL A 45 11.64 -10.21 2.52
C VAL A 45 10.68 -10.66 1.42
N ASN A 46 11.20 -11.32 0.38
CA ASN A 46 10.37 -11.79 -0.72
C ASN A 46 9.43 -12.91 -0.22
N PRO A 47 8.11 -12.75 -0.38
CA PRO A 47 7.13 -13.69 0.18
C PRO A 47 7.13 -15.06 -0.51
N MET A 48 7.69 -15.18 -1.71
CA MET A 48 7.68 -16.43 -2.48
C MET A 48 8.81 -17.38 -2.07
N ASN A 49 9.96 -16.84 -1.65
CA ASN A 49 11.16 -17.63 -1.35
C ASN A 49 11.77 -17.37 0.05
N GLY A 50 11.27 -16.37 0.79
CA GLY A 50 11.74 -16.04 2.14
C GLY A 50 13.08 -15.29 2.17
N GLU A 51 13.62 -14.88 1.04
CA GLU A 51 14.92 -14.20 0.96
C GLU A 51 14.79 -12.71 1.31
N ARG A 52 15.73 -12.19 2.12
CA ARG A 52 15.82 -10.75 2.39
C ARG A 52 16.51 -10.05 1.23
N VAL A 53 15.74 -9.34 0.42
CA VAL A 53 16.23 -8.57 -0.74
C VAL A 53 16.55 -7.12 -0.38
N ILE A 54 15.79 -6.55 0.56
CA ILE A 54 15.93 -5.13 0.96
C ILE A 54 16.00 -5.05 2.49
N ASN A 55 16.77 -4.10 3.02
CA ASN A 55 16.77 -3.79 4.44
C ASN A 55 15.42 -3.18 4.84
N ASN A 56 14.84 -3.63 5.96
CA ASN A 56 13.60 -3.11 6.51
C ASN A 56 13.59 -1.57 6.65
N ARG A 57 14.73 -0.96 7.03
CA ARG A 57 14.82 0.50 7.11
C ARG A 57 14.58 1.18 5.76
N ALA A 58 15.19 0.66 4.70
CA ALA A 58 14.99 1.17 3.35
C ALA A 58 13.54 0.96 2.90
N CYS A 59 12.93 -0.20 3.19
CA CYS A 59 11.51 -0.43 2.90
C CYS A 59 10.61 0.59 3.59
N ARG A 60 10.80 0.84 4.89
CA ARG A 60 10.01 1.85 5.63
C ARG A 60 10.16 3.24 5.03
N ASP A 61 11.39 3.65 4.71
CA ASP A 61 11.66 4.99 4.17
C ASP A 61 11.04 5.12 2.76
N THR A 62 11.13 4.08 1.92
CA THR A 62 10.46 4.01 0.61
C THR A 62 8.94 4.07 0.74
N LEU A 63 8.33 3.27 1.62
CA LEU A 63 6.87 3.28 1.82
C LEU A 63 6.35 4.64 2.31
N SER A 64 7.14 5.31 3.15
CA SER A 64 6.82 6.66 3.63
C SER A 64 6.82 7.67 2.49
N LEU A 65 7.80 7.61 1.59
CA LEU A 65 7.86 8.47 0.40
C LEU A 65 6.78 8.11 -0.65
N MET A 66 6.48 6.83 -0.82
CA MET A 66 5.36 6.39 -1.67
C MET A 66 4.03 6.93 -1.17
N TYR A 67 3.83 6.99 0.15
CA TYR A 67 2.64 7.55 0.77
C TYR A 67 2.47 9.04 0.45
N SER A 68 3.54 9.85 0.55
CA SER A 68 3.45 11.30 0.37
C SER A 68 3.64 11.78 -1.08
N CYS A 69 4.37 11.04 -1.91
CA CYS A 69 4.87 11.50 -3.22
C CYS A 69 4.71 10.47 -4.35
N GLY A 70 3.92 9.41 -4.15
CA GLY A 70 3.86 8.28 -5.08
C GLY A 70 3.00 8.45 -6.34
N MET A 71 1.99 9.31 -6.29
CA MET A 71 0.89 9.40 -7.27
C MET A 71 0.85 10.75 -8.00
N TYR A 72 2.02 11.27 -8.37
CA TYR A 72 2.19 12.61 -8.97
C TYR A 72 1.53 13.70 -8.10
N ASP A 73 0.93 14.72 -8.71
CA ASP A 73 0.23 15.79 -7.99
C ASP A 73 -1.01 15.30 -7.23
N TRP A 74 -1.47 14.06 -7.50
CA TRP A 74 -2.57 13.44 -6.76
C TRP A 74 -2.13 12.80 -5.43
N SER A 75 -0.84 12.77 -5.11
CA SER A 75 -0.31 12.07 -3.92
C SER A 75 -0.98 12.50 -2.62
N GLY A 76 -1.21 13.79 -2.40
CA GLY A 76 -1.87 14.28 -1.19
C GLY A 76 -3.33 13.84 -1.07
N GLN A 77 -4.09 13.89 -2.16
CA GLN A 77 -5.49 13.44 -2.20
C GLN A 77 -5.58 11.92 -2.06
N PHE A 78 -4.67 11.18 -2.69
CA PHE A 78 -4.58 9.74 -2.57
C PHE A 78 -4.27 9.31 -1.13
N ALA A 79 -3.28 9.94 -0.50
CA ALA A 79 -2.94 9.71 0.89
C ALA A 79 -4.10 10.02 1.86
N PHE A 80 -4.94 11.01 1.54
CA PHE A 80 -6.08 11.36 2.38
C PHE A 80 -7.29 10.42 2.19
N ARG A 81 -7.58 10.03 0.94
CA ARG A 81 -8.79 9.25 0.61
C ARG A 81 -8.56 7.74 0.72
N VAL A 82 -7.43 7.26 0.20
CA VAL A 82 -7.08 5.84 0.15
C VAL A 82 -6.14 5.49 1.30
N GLY A 83 -5.20 6.37 1.62
CA GLY A 83 -4.32 6.18 2.79
C GLY A 83 -3.45 4.94 2.69
N LEU A 84 -2.99 4.58 1.49
CA LEU A 84 -2.05 3.49 1.27
C LEU A 84 -0.81 4.00 0.52
N PRO A 85 0.40 3.47 0.80
CA PRO A 85 1.56 3.68 -0.05
C PRO A 85 1.31 3.14 -1.46
N ALA A 86 1.53 3.96 -2.48
CA ALA A 86 1.39 3.56 -3.88
C ALA A 86 2.42 4.25 -4.76
N LYS A 87 2.61 3.74 -5.98
CA LYS A 87 3.38 4.42 -7.03
C LYS A 87 2.70 4.19 -8.38
N SER A 88 2.46 5.27 -9.12
CA SER A 88 1.96 5.21 -10.50
C SER A 88 3.10 5.22 -11.52
N GLY A 89 2.92 4.50 -12.62
CA GLY A 89 3.77 4.54 -13.81
C GLY A 89 3.01 5.07 -15.02
N VAL A 90 3.73 5.73 -15.94
CA VAL A 90 3.16 6.31 -17.18
C VAL A 90 2.75 5.24 -18.20
N ALA A 91 3.17 3.99 -18.03
CA ALA A 91 2.66 2.88 -18.84
C ALA A 91 1.23 2.47 -18.45
N GLY A 92 0.67 3.06 -17.38
CA GLY A 92 -0.65 2.74 -16.83
C GLY A 92 -0.62 1.63 -15.79
N ASP A 93 0.57 1.24 -15.35
CA ASP A 93 0.81 0.42 -14.18
C ASP A 93 0.73 1.24 -12.88
N MET A 94 0.35 0.57 -11.79
CA MET A 94 0.33 1.12 -10.46
C MET A 94 0.59 0.01 -9.46
N ILE A 95 1.51 0.24 -8.54
CA ILE A 95 1.68 -0.63 -7.37
C ILE A 95 1.07 0.03 -6.13
N MET A 96 0.47 -0.78 -5.28
CA MET A 96 -0.07 -0.38 -3.99
C MET A 96 0.35 -1.40 -2.94
N VAL A 97 0.77 -0.90 -1.78
CA VAL A 97 1.29 -1.72 -0.70
C VAL A 97 0.37 -1.58 0.50
N ILE A 98 -0.11 -2.70 1.04
CA ILE A 98 -0.75 -2.75 2.35
C ILE A 98 0.28 -3.36 3.30
N PRO A 99 1.01 -2.53 4.09
CA PRO A 99 2.11 -3.02 4.91
C PRO A 99 1.68 -4.14 5.85
N ASN A 100 2.50 -5.18 5.97
CA ASN A 100 2.25 -6.40 6.74
C ASN A 100 1.03 -7.24 6.30
N VAL A 101 0.44 -6.96 5.14
CA VAL A 101 -0.72 -7.71 4.62
C VAL A 101 -0.44 -8.23 3.21
N MET A 102 -0.30 -7.34 2.21
CA MET A 102 -0.13 -7.74 0.82
C MET A 102 0.41 -6.61 -0.06
N GLY A 103 0.89 -6.97 -1.25
CA GLY A 103 1.17 -6.03 -2.34
C GLY A 103 0.22 -6.27 -3.51
N ILE A 104 -0.20 -5.20 -4.18
CA ILE A 104 -1.11 -5.23 -5.31
C ILE A 104 -0.44 -4.52 -6.48
N ALA A 105 -0.53 -5.12 -7.66
CA ALA A 105 -0.23 -4.46 -8.93
C ALA A 105 -1.51 -4.33 -9.76
N ILE A 106 -1.67 -3.17 -10.39
CA ILE A 106 -2.80 -2.85 -11.25
C ILE A 106 -2.23 -2.37 -12.57
N TYR A 107 -2.83 -2.81 -13.68
CA TYR A 107 -2.47 -2.32 -15.01
C TYR A 107 -3.72 -1.92 -15.78
N SER A 108 -3.73 -0.67 -16.23
CA SER A 108 -4.74 -0.12 -17.13
C SER A 108 -4.11 1.07 -17.87
N PRO A 109 -3.77 0.93 -19.16
CA PRO A 109 -3.01 1.94 -19.94
C PRO A 109 -3.61 3.34 -19.95
N ARG A 110 -4.94 3.47 -19.83
CA ARG A 110 -5.61 4.77 -19.89
C ARG A 110 -5.32 5.59 -18.63
N LEU A 111 -4.62 6.71 -18.81
CA LEU A 111 -4.30 7.67 -17.77
C LEU A 111 -5.35 8.78 -17.65
N ASP A 112 -5.42 9.38 -16.47
CA ASP A 112 -6.12 10.64 -16.21
C ASP A 112 -5.27 11.85 -16.61
N THR A 113 -5.76 13.06 -16.32
CA THR A 113 -5.05 14.31 -16.62
C THR A 113 -3.79 14.54 -15.78
N LEU A 114 -3.63 13.81 -14.67
CA LEU A 114 -2.49 13.90 -13.76
C LEU A 114 -1.46 12.78 -14.00
N GLY A 115 -1.69 11.92 -15.00
CA GLY A 115 -0.80 10.82 -15.36
C GLY A 115 -1.01 9.53 -14.56
N ASN A 116 -2.08 9.43 -13.77
CA ASN A 116 -2.41 8.23 -13.01
C ASN A 116 -3.37 7.31 -13.78
N THR A 117 -3.30 6.00 -13.55
CA THR A 117 -4.21 5.04 -14.18
C THR A 117 -5.67 5.25 -13.74
N CYS A 118 -6.57 5.52 -14.69
CA CYS A 118 -7.98 5.82 -14.42
C CYS A 118 -8.69 4.70 -13.65
N ARG A 119 -8.46 3.45 -14.03
CA ARG A 119 -9.11 2.29 -13.40
C ARG A 119 -8.43 1.90 -12.10
N GLY A 120 -7.11 2.09 -11.98
CA GLY A 120 -6.40 1.80 -10.74
C GLY A 120 -6.80 2.72 -9.59
N LEU A 121 -7.01 4.01 -9.86
CA LEU A 121 -7.53 4.93 -8.85
C LEU A 121 -8.93 4.53 -8.37
N LYS A 122 -9.85 4.23 -9.29
CA LYS A 122 -11.21 3.77 -8.94
C LYS A 122 -11.21 2.46 -8.14
N PHE A 123 -10.32 1.54 -8.50
CA PHE A 123 -10.15 0.30 -7.75
C PHE A 123 -9.65 0.58 -6.34
N ALA A 124 -8.65 1.46 -6.18
CA ALA A 124 -8.09 1.80 -4.86
C ALA A 124 -9.14 2.44 -3.93
N GLU A 125 -9.97 3.35 -4.45
CA GLU A 125 -11.08 3.95 -3.70
C GLU A 125 -12.10 2.88 -3.28
N ALA A 126 -12.56 2.05 -4.22
CA ALA A 126 -13.52 0.96 -3.93
C ALA A 126 -12.96 -0.08 -2.95
N LEU A 127 -11.64 -0.33 -2.96
CA LEU A 127 -10.98 -1.24 -2.03
C LEU A 127 -11.09 -0.72 -0.60
N ILE A 128 -10.83 0.56 -0.37
CA ILE A 128 -10.84 1.18 0.96
C ILE A 128 -12.25 1.43 1.49
N GLU A 129 -13.23 1.63 0.60
CA GLU A 129 -14.64 1.63 0.99
C GLU A 129 -15.09 0.26 1.50
N LYS A 130 -14.54 -0.83 0.93
CA LYS A 130 -14.93 -2.20 1.29
C LYS A 130 -14.14 -2.77 2.47
N PHE A 131 -12.86 -2.43 2.61
CA PHE A 131 -11.95 -3.03 3.59
C PHE A 131 -11.31 -2.00 4.52
N ASN A 132 -11.03 -2.40 5.76
CA ASN A 132 -10.40 -1.55 6.77
C ASN A 132 -8.87 -1.44 6.61
N PHE A 133 -8.42 -1.19 5.38
CA PHE A 133 -7.00 -1.11 5.03
C PHE A 133 -6.41 0.29 5.03
N HIS A 134 -7.23 1.33 5.16
CA HIS A 134 -6.70 2.70 5.26
C HIS A 134 -5.69 2.75 6.42
N ASN A 135 -4.52 3.36 6.22
CA ASN A 135 -3.44 3.33 7.23
C ASN A 135 -3.84 3.95 8.58
N TYR A 136 -4.92 4.74 8.60
CA TYR A 136 -5.51 5.34 9.81
C TYR A 136 -6.90 4.79 10.18
N ASP A 137 -7.36 3.71 9.55
CA ASP A 137 -8.57 3.00 10.00
C ASP A 137 -8.30 2.25 11.32
N SER A 138 -9.33 2.15 12.16
CA SER A 138 -9.25 1.47 13.45
C SER A 138 -9.50 -0.03 13.31
N LEU A 139 -8.61 -0.83 13.91
CA LEU A 139 -8.73 -2.30 13.99
C LEU A 139 -9.54 -2.78 15.20
N VAL A 140 -9.75 -1.87 16.17
CA VAL A 140 -10.43 -2.15 17.45
C VAL A 140 -11.90 -1.76 17.39
N TYR A 141 -12.18 -0.59 16.83
CA TYR A 141 -13.51 -0.03 16.64
C TYR A 141 -13.75 0.20 15.16
N SER A 142 -14.48 -0.71 14.52
CA SER A 142 -14.95 -0.47 13.16
C SER A 142 -16.34 0.13 13.23
N ASP A 143 -16.40 1.46 13.22
CA ASP A 143 -17.67 2.20 13.06
C ASP A 143 -18.26 2.02 11.65
N CYS A 144 -17.48 1.39 10.76
CA CYS A 144 -17.78 1.19 9.36
C CYS A 144 -18.17 -0.27 9.11
N GLN A 145 -19.13 -0.52 8.21
CA GLN A 145 -19.46 -1.85 7.67
C GLN A 145 -18.32 -2.48 6.81
N LYS A 146 -17.07 -2.06 7.04
CA LYS A 146 -15.88 -2.51 6.32
C LYS A 146 -15.48 -3.90 6.79
N MET A 147 -15.00 -4.71 5.85
CA MET A 147 -14.50 -6.06 6.12
C MET A 147 -13.04 -6.03 6.55
N ASP A 148 -12.69 -6.85 7.53
CA ASP A 148 -11.31 -7.15 7.90
C ASP A 148 -10.97 -8.60 7.58
N PRO A 149 -10.25 -8.88 6.48
CA PRO A 149 -9.93 -10.25 6.09
C PRO A 149 -8.82 -10.88 6.95
N ARG A 150 -8.22 -10.15 7.89
CA ARG A 150 -7.25 -10.70 8.86
C ARG A 150 -7.92 -11.51 9.96
N LYS A 151 -9.24 -11.35 10.16
CA LYS A 151 -10.04 -12.09 11.14
C LYS A 151 -10.93 -13.08 10.39
N ALA A 152 -11.04 -14.32 10.86
CA ALA A 152 -12.00 -15.24 10.26
C ALA A 152 -13.44 -14.79 10.59
N VAL A 153 -14.36 -14.92 9.64
CA VAL A 153 -15.77 -14.50 9.84
C VAL A 153 -16.41 -15.18 11.05
N ALA A 154 -16.11 -16.47 11.25
CA ALA A 154 -16.60 -17.23 12.41
C ALA A 154 -16.01 -16.74 13.75
N GLU A 155 -14.75 -16.26 13.76
CA GLU A 155 -14.10 -15.77 14.98
C GLU A 155 -14.72 -14.45 15.45
N ILE A 156 -15.15 -13.58 14.53
CA ILE A 156 -15.76 -12.29 14.87
C ILE A 156 -17.10 -12.51 15.57
N ASP A 157 -17.98 -13.33 14.99
CA ASP A 157 -19.31 -13.59 15.56
C ASP A 157 -19.22 -14.33 16.90
N GLN A 158 -18.28 -15.27 17.02
CA GLN A 158 -18.04 -16.00 18.25
C GLN A 158 -17.45 -15.11 19.36
N ASP A 159 -16.50 -14.22 19.04
CA ASP A 159 -15.87 -13.34 20.03
C ASP A 159 -16.88 -12.32 20.57
N ASN A 160 -17.70 -11.71 19.70
CA ASN A 160 -18.75 -10.78 20.13
C ASN A 160 -19.82 -11.47 20.98
N THR A 161 -20.29 -12.65 20.55
CA THR A 161 -21.30 -13.41 21.29
C THR A 161 -20.76 -13.87 22.64
N SER A 162 -19.53 -14.39 22.69
CA SER A 162 -18.92 -14.85 23.94
C SER A 162 -18.68 -13.71 24.94
N ARG A 163 -18.22 -12.54 24.47
CA ARG A 163 -18.06 -11.34 25.30
C ARG A 163 -19.39 -10.86 25.86
N PHE A 164 -20.42 -10.81 25.03
CA PHE A 164 -21.76 -10.42 25.47
C PHE A 164 -22.32 -11.40 26.51
N MET A 165 -22.21 -12.71 26.27
CA MET A 165 -22.66 -13.74 27.19
C MET A 165 -21.88 -13.72 28.51
N TYR A 166 -20.58 -13.44 28.48
CA TYR A 166 -19.75 -13.27 29.68
C TYR A 166 -20.17 -12.05 30.50
N ALA A 167 -20.43 -10.91 29.84
CA ALA A 167 -20.95 -9.72 30.51
C ALA A 167 -22.33 -9.97 31.13
N ALA A 168 -23.23 -10.66 30.41
CA ALA A 168 -24.53 -11.07 30.89
C ALA A 168 -24.43 -11.97 32.14
N LYS A 169 -23.55 -12.97 32.10
CA LYS A 169 -23.29 -13.87 33.24
C LYS A 169 -22.85 -13.12 34.50
N ASN A 170 -22.00 -12.11 34.35
CA ASN A 170 -21.47 -11.34 35.48
C ASN A 170 -22.38 -10.18 35.91
N GLY A 171 -23.52 -9.97 35.23
CA GLY A 171 -24.40 -8.84 35.49
C GLY A 171 -23.77 -7.48 35.17
N ASP A 172 -22.73 -7.44 34.32
CA ASP A 172 -22.06 -6.20 33.93
C ASP A 172 -22.86 -5.48 32.83
N ILE A 173 -23.84 -4.70 33.27
CA ILE A 173 -24.73 -3.91 32.39
C ILE A 173 -23.95 -2.86 31.60
N SER A 174 -22.83 -2.36 32.13
CA SER A 174 -22.00 -1.37 31.45
C SER A 174 -21.29 -1.98 30.24
N ALA A 175 -20.81 -3.21 30.37
CA ALA A 175 -20.20 -3.95 29.27
C ALA A 175 -21.22 -4.38 28.21
N MET A 176 -22.46 -4.70 28.59
CA MET A 176 -23.54 -5.04 27.63
C MET A 176 -24.08 -3.84 26.84
N LYS A 177 -23.92 -2.62 27.34
CA LYS A 177 -24.38 -1.38 26.69
C LYS A 177 -23.36 -0.75 25.75
N ARG A 178 -22.11 -1.22 25.77
CA ARG A 178 -21.03 -0.80 24.87
C ARG A 178 -21.00 -1.67 23.63
#